data_AF-A0A3D2EMZ5-F1
#
_entry.id   AF-A0A3D2EMZ5-F1
#
_cell.length_a   1.000
_cell.length_b   1.000
_cell.length_c   1.000
_cell.angle_alpha   90.00
_cell.angle_beta   90.00
_cell.angle_gamma   90.00
#
_symmetry.space_group_name_H-M   'P 1'
#
loop_
_entity.id
_entity.type
_entity.pdbx_description
1 polymer ?
#
loop_
_entity_poly.entity_id
_entity_poly.type
_entity_poly.pdbx_seq_one_letter_code
_entity_poly.pdbx_strand_id
1 'polypeptide(L)' 'NKRLKDIEKALKNHDQLILATDPDREGEAISWHIMDELEKRGKLKGKDVKRVVFNEITKTAVKDAFQHPRMVDQDLVDA' A
#
# COMPACT_ATOMS: atom_id res chain seq x y z
N ASN A 1 1.83 16.44 -8.84
CA ASN A 1 0.67 15.66 -8.38
C ASN A 1 0.39 15.96 -6.91
N LYS A 2 -0.80 16.46 -6.53
CA LYS A 2 -1.12 16.91 -5.16
C LYS A 2 -1.24 15.75 -4.17
N ARG A 3 -1.89 14.66 -4.58
CA ARG A 3 -2.18 13.49 -3.73
C ARG A 3 -0.93 12.79 -3.23
N LEU A 4 0.05 12.58 -4.11
CA LEU A 4 1.31 11.93 -3.73
C LEU A 4 2.07 12.77 -2.67
N LYS A 5 2.09 14.09 -2.82
CA LYS A 5 2.69 15.00 -1.82
C LYS A 5 2.00 14.92 -0.46
N ASP A 6 0.70 14.64 -0.42
CA ASP A 6 -0.03 14.50 0.83
C ASP A 6 0.35 13.18 1.54
N ILE A 7 0.53 12.09 0.77
CA ILE A 7 1.06 10.82 1.30
C ILE A 7 2.50 11.02 1.83
N GLU A 8 3.37 11.69 1.06
CA GLU A 8 4.74 11.99 1.51
C GLU A 8 4.78 12.77 2.82
N LYS A 9 3.86 13.73 3.00
CA LYS A 9 3.77 14.51 4.24
C LYS A 9 3.33 13.64 5.41
N ALA A 10 2.34 12.77 5.21
CA ALA A 10 1.89 11.86 6.25
C ALA A 10 3.01 10.90 6.70
N LEU A 11 3.77 10.36 5.76
CA LEU A 11 4.88 9.43 6.03
C LEU A 11 6.01 10.02 6.88
N LYS A 12 6.14 11.35 6.98
CA LYS A 12 7.14 11.97 7.87
C LYS A 12 6.93 11.61 9.33
N ASN A 13 5.68 11.41 9.74
CA ASN A 13 5.30 11.20 11.14
C ASN A 13 4.86 9.75 11.43
N HIS A 14 4.95 8.86 10.44
CA HIS A 14 4.48 7.48 10.56
C HIS A 14 5.52 6.51 10.04
N ASP A 15 5.74 5.41 10.75
CA ASP A 15 6.75 4.41 10.39
C ASP A 15 6.22 3.32 9.46
N GLN A 16 4.92 3.30 9.22
CA GLN A 16 4.26 2.28 8.42
C GLN A 16 3.37 2.87 7.33
N LEU A 17 3.44 2.30 6.13
CA LEU A 17 2.54 2.52 5.01
C LEU A 17 1.74 1.25 4.77
N ILE A 18 0.41 1.34 4.83
CA ILE A 18 -0.49 0.23 4.49
C ILE A 18 -1.27 0.59 3.23
N LEU A 19 -1.12 -0.21 2.18
CA LEU A 19 -1.80 -0.08 0.90
C LEU A 19 -3.03 -1.00 0.90
N ALA A 20 -4.21 -0.41 0.80
CA ALA A 20 -5.50 -1.11 0.94
C ALA A 20 -6.38 -0.92 -0.30
N THR A 21 -5.81 -1.09 -1.50
CA THR A 21 -6.56 -1.06 -2.76
C THR A 21 -7.28 -2.39 -2.99
N ASP A 22 -8.12 -2.44 -4.01
CA ASP A 22 -8.92 -3.61 -4.35
C ASP A 22 -8.09 -4.89 -4.58
N PRO A 23 -8.68 -6.08 -4.29
CA PRO A 23 -8.05 -7.40 -4.40
C PRO A 23 -7.94 -7.90 -5.85
N ASP A 24 -7.71 -7.00 -6.81
CA ASP A 24 -7.56 -7.32 -8.22
C ASP A 24 -6.19 -6.85 -8.77
N ARG A 25 -5.95 -7.14 -10.05
CA ARG A 25 -4.71 -6.78 -10.74
C ARG A 25 -4.52 -5.26 -10.83
N GLU A 26 -5.60 -4.50 -11.01
CA GLU A 26 -5.52 -3.03 -11.08
C GLU A 26 -5.11 -2.45 -9.73
N GLY A 27 -5.71 -2.93 -8.64
CA GLY A 27 -5.33 -2.58 -7.28
C GLY A 27 -3.88 -2.93 -6.97
N GLU A 28 -3.39 -4.07 -7.46
CA GLU A 28 -1.98 -4.44 -7.32
C GLU A 28 -1.06 -3.44 -8.03
N ALA A 29 -1.35 -3.14 -9.30
CA ALA A 29 -0.58 -2.18 -10.09
C ALA A 29 -0.59 -0.77 -9.47
N ILE A 30 -1.74 -0.30 -8.97
CA ILE A 30 -1.85 1.00 -8.28
C ILE A 30 -0.98 1.01 -7.02
N SER A 31 -1.05 -0.03 -6.21
CA SER A 31 -0.24 -0.15 -4.98
C SER A 31 1.24 -0.18 -5.29
N TRP A 32 1.65 -0.93 -6.31
CA TRP A 32 3.02 -0.98 -6.79
C TRP A 32 3.50 0.40 -7.26
N HIS A 33 2.73 1.10 -8.10
CA HIS A 33 3.11 2.42 -8.60
C HIS A 33 3.28 3.46 -7.48
N ILE A 34 2.41 3.44 -6.47
CA ILE A 34 2.53 4.34 -5.31
C ILE A 34 3.79 4.03 -4.52
N MET A 35 4.04 2.75 -4.25
CA MET A 35 5.23 2.29 -3.53
C MET A 35 6.52 2.67 -4.28
N ASP A 36 6.62 2.32 -5.56
CA ASP A 36 7.78 2.59 -6.41
C ASP A 36 8.07 4.10 -6.53
N GLU A 37 7.04 4.93 -6.72
CA GLU A 37 7.21 6.38 -6.78
C GLU A 37 7.68 6.97 -5.44
N LEU A 38 7.23 6.44 -4.29
CA LEU A 38 7.67 6.87 -2.97
C LEU A 38 9.10 6.39 -2.65
N GLU A 39 9.48 5.20 -3.11
CA GLU A 39 10.84 4.66 -3.00
C GLU A 39 11.82 5.51 -3.81
N LYS A 40 11.51 5.81 -5.07
CA LYS A 40 12.31 6.69 -5.95
C LYS A 40 12.53 8.08 -5.35
N ARG A 41 11.60 8.55 -4.53
CA ARG A 41 11.68 9.83 -3.79
C ARG A 41 12.38 9.73 -2.44
N GLY A 42 12.87 8.54 -2.07
CA GLY A 42 13.55 8.25 -0.82
C GLY A 42 12.65 8.38 0.42
N LYS A 43 11.34 8.20 0.26
CA LYS A 43 10.36 8.42 1.35
C LYS A 43 10.04 7.18 2.18
N LEU A 44 10.45 6.01 1.69
CA LEU A 44 10.19 4.72 2.35
C LEU A 44 11.42 4.20 3.11
N LYS A 45 12.54 4.94 3.12
CA LYS A 45 13.75 4.53 3.85
C LYS A 45 13.44 4.39 5.34
N GLY A 46 13.56 3.16 5.86
CA GLY A 46 13.26 2.84 7.26
C GLY A 46 11.77 2.80 7.59
N LYS A 47 10.90 2.72 6.58
CA LYS A 47 9.45 2.56 6.73
C LYS A 47 9.04 1.13 6.41
N ASP A 48 8.09 0.60 7.18
CA ASP A 48 7.46 -0.69 6.92
C ASP A 48 6.33 -0.51 5.90
N VAL A 49 6.40 -1.21 4.77
CA VAL A 49 5.41 -1.10 3.69
C VAL A 49 4.67 -2.42 3.55
N LYS A 50 3.35 -2.36 3.69
CA LYS A 50 2.48 -3.54 3.65
C LYS A 50 1.27 -3.28 2.76
N ARG A 51 0.67 -4.37 2.30
CA ARG A 51 -0.56 -4.40 1.54
C ARG A 51 -1.57 -5.27 2.27
N VAL A 52 -2.80 -4.78 2.35
CA VAL A 52 -3.95 -5.51 2.88
C VAL A 52 -5.01 -5.55 1.80
N VAL A 53 -5.72 -6.66 1.74
CA VAL A 53 -6.81 -6.85 0.79
C VAL A 53 -8.03 -7.38 1.54
N PHE A 54 -9.21 -6.91 1.18
CA PHE A 54 -10.47 -7.39 1.73
C PHE A 54 -11.52 -7.36 0.63
N ASN A 55 -12.34 -8.42 0.55
CA ASN A 55 -13.40 -8.55 -0.47
C ASN A 55 -14.68 -7.80 -0.08
N GLU A 56 -14.79 -7.35 1.16
CA GLU A 56 -15.97 -6.67 1.70
C GLU A 56 -15.57 -5.57 2.70
N ILE A 57 -16.34 -4.49 2.75
CA ILE A 57 -16.10 -3.35 3.66
C ILE A 57 -16.89 -3.59 4.96
N THR A 58 -16.60 -4.70 5.64
CA THR A 58 -17.15 -5.01 6.96
C THR A 58 -16.07 -4.84 8.04
N LYS A 59 -16.48 -4.51 9.26
CA LYS A 59 -15.55 -4.36 10.39
C LYS A 59 -14.72 -5.63 10.62
N THR A 60 -15.33 -6.80 10.40
CA THR A 60 -14.67 -8.09 10.57
C THR A 60 -13.62 -8.31 9.48
N ALA A 61 -14.00 -8.15 8.21
CA ALA A 61 -13.07 -8.33 7.09
C ALA A 61 -11.88 -7.37 7.14
N VAL A 62 -12.12 -6.09 7.50
CA VAL A 62 -11.03 -5.12 7.66
C VAL A 62 -10.10 -5.54 8.80
N LYS A 63 -10.62 -5.97 9.95
CA LYS A 63 -9.77 -6.42 11.06
C LYS A 63 -8.93 -7.64 10.68
N ASP A 64 -9.54 -8.60 10.01
CA ASP A 64 -8.88 -9.83 9.57
C ASP A 64 -7.76 -9.52 8.56
N ALA A 65 -8.02 -8.65 7.59
CA ALA A 65 -7.03 -8.21 6.61
C ALA A 65 -5.79 -7.57 7.25
N PHE A 66 -5.96 -6.81 8.34
CA PHE A 66 -4.85 -6.22 9.09
C PHE A 66 -4.10 -7.23 9.98
N GLN A 67 -4.65 -8.40 10.25
CA GLN A 67 -3.95 -9.51 10.92
C GLN A 67 -3.06 -10.29 9.94
N HIS A 68 -3.40 -10.28 8.65
CA HIS A 68 -2.68 -10.98 7.58
C HIS A 68 -2.15 -10.03 6.49
N PRO A 69 -1.37 -8.99 6.84
CA PRO A 69 -0.80 -8.11 5.84
C PRO A 69 0.28 -8.84 5.03
N ARG A 70 0.36 -8.55 3.74
CA ARG A 70 1.37 -9.09 2.81
C ARG A 70 2.20 -7.98 2.18
N MET A 71 3.24 -8.34 1.45
CA MET A 71 3.93 -7.40 0.57
C MET A 71 3.15 -7.22 -0.74
N VAL A 72 3.45 -6.13 -1.45
CA VAL A 72 3.03 -5.98 -2.85
C VAL A 72 3.66 -7.12 -3.64
N ASP A 73 2.82 -7.82 -4.38
CA ASP A 73 3.20 -8.97 -5.19
C ASP A 73 3.67 -8.47 -6.55
N GLN A 74 4.96 -8.63 -6.85
CA GLN A 74 5.55 -8.18 -8.11
C GLN A 74 5.10 -9.04 -9.30
N ASP A 75 4.82 -10.33 -9.09
CA ASP A 75 4.41 -11.24 -10.16
C ASP A 75 3.02 -10.86 -10.69
N LEU A 76 2.14 -10.35 -9.83
CA LEU A 76 0.82 -9.84 -10.20
C LEU A 76 0.86 -8.49 -10.93
N VAL A 77 1.96 -7.74 -10.83
CA VAL A 77 2.16 -6.47 -11.54
C VAL A 77 2.71 -6.71 -12.94
N ASP A 78 3.59 -7.69 -13.10
CA ASP A 78 4.29 -7.98 -14.36
C ASP A 78 3.52 -8.92 -15.30
N ALA A 79 2.58 -9.73 -14.79
CA ALA A 79 1.57 -10.46 -15.57
C ALA A 79 0.61 -9.48 -16.25
#